data_AF-A0A0N0K107-F1
#
_entry.id   AF-A0A0N0K107-F1
#
_cell.length_a   1.000
_cell.length_b   1.000
_cell.length_c   1.000
_cell.angle_alpha   90.00
_cell.angle_beta   90.00
_cell.angle_gamma   90.00
#
_symmetry.space_group_name_H-M   'P 1'
#
loop_
_entity.id
_entity.type
_entity.pdbx_description
1 polymer ?
#
loop_
_entity_poly.entity_id
_entity_poly.type
_entity_poly.pdbx_seq_one_letter_code
_entity_poly.pdbx_strand_id
1 'polypeptide(L)' 'MNLSAAQNDALKWLRERGGDGCFDNNGIVLAGGETAPIMRATWNALRDLGLIEFYNPRPDRKGRGRIRIAQSQAAGV' A
#
# COMPACT_ATOMS: atom_id res chain seq x y z
N MET A 1 4.08 11.57 -14.57
CA MET A 1 3.05 10.54 -14.31
C MET A 1 1.89 11.21 -13.62
N ASN A 2 0.67 11.15 -14.16
CA ASN A 2 -0.48 11.85 -13.56
C ASN A 2 -1.28 10.84 -12.72
N LEU A 3 -1.21 10.95 -11.40
CA LEU A 3 -1.94 10.08 -10.47
C LEU A 3 -3.35 10.63 -10.22
N SER A 4 -4.32 9.74 -10.01
CA SER A 4 -5.62 10.16 -9.53
C SER A 4 -5.52 10.71 -8.10
N ALA A 5 -6.49 11.53 -7.68
CA ALA A 5 -6.55 12.04 -6.31
C ALA A 5 -6.49 10.90 -5.28
N ALA A 6 -7.28 9.83 -5.49
CA ALA A 6 -7.29 8.66 -4.62
C ALA A 6 -5.93 7.93 -4.54
N GLN A 7 -5.17 7.89 -5.63
CA GLN A 7 -3.82 7.30 -5.64
C GLN A 7 -2.82 8.16 -4.86
N ASN A 8 -2.88 9.48 -5.01
CA ASN A 8 -2.06 10.41 -4.23
C ASN A 8 -2.37 10.32 -2.74
N ASP A 9 -3.65 10.34 -2.38
CA ASP A 9 -4.11 10.24 -1.00
C ASP A 9 -3.67 8.91 -0.37
N ALA A 10 -3.74 7.81 -1.13
CA ALA A 10 -3.29 6.51 -0.65
C ALA A 10 -1.78 6.45 -0.38
N LEU A 11 -0.96 7.02 -1.27
CA LEU A 11 0.49 7.10 -1.05
C LEU A 11 0.82 7.99 0.15
N LYS A 12 0.16 9.15 0.27
CA LYS A 12 0.33 10.05 1.41
C LYS A 12 -0.05 9.36 2.71
N TRP A 13 -1.22 8.72 2.76
CA TRP A 13 -1.72 7.99 3.93
C TRP A 13 -0.74 6.92 4.41
N LEU A 14 -0.15 6.17 3.47
CA LEU A 14 0.84 5.13 3.79
C LEU A 14 2.17 5.73 4.26
N ARG A 15 2.66 6.81 3.62
CA ARG A 15 3.89 7.54 4.04
C ARG A 15 3.79 8.02 5.48
N GLU A 16 2.68 8.67 5.82
CA GLU A 16 2.41 9.19 7.17
C GLU A 16 2.38 8.09 8.25
N ARG A 17 2.19 6.83 7.84
CA ARG A 17 2.13 5.65 8.72
C ARG A 17 3.39 4.78 8.65
N GLY A 18 4.51 5.37 8.23
CA GLY A 18 5.81 4.71 8.20
C GLY A 18 6.12 3.97 6.90
N GLY A 19 5.27 4.11 5.88
CA GLY A 19 5.53 3.57 4.54
C GLY A 19 5.40 2.05 4.43
N ASP A 20 4.88 1.37 5.45
CA ASP A 20 4.69 -0.09 5.50
C ASP A 20 3.35 -0.43 6.14
N GLY A 21 2.74 -1.54 5.70
CA GLY A 21 1.52 -2.07 6.27
C GLY A 21 1.33 -3.56 5.99
N CYS A 22 0.30 -4.14 6.61
CA CYS A 22 -0.13 -5.51 6.36
C CYS A 22 -1.58 -5.54 5.88
N PHE A 23 -1.92 -6.47 5.00
CA PHE A 23 -3.30 -6.71 4.63
C PHE A 23 -3.98 -7.65 5.64
N ASP A 24 -5.25 -7.38 5.96
CA ASP A 24 -6.11 -8.27 6.72
C ASP A 24 -6.76 -9.34 5.84
N ASN A 25 -7.56 -10.24 6.42
CA ASN A 25 -8.23 -11.30 5.65
C ASN A 25 -9.21 -10.77 4.60
N ASN A 26 -9.66 -9.52 4.71
CA ASN A 26 -10.57 -8.86 3.79
C ASN A 26 -9.80 -8.05 2.71
N GLY A 27 -8.47 -8.03 2.78
CA GLY A 27 -7.61 -7.28 1.86
C GLY A 27 -7.52 -5.79 2.17
N ILE A 28 -7.88 -5.37 3.38
CA ILE A 28 -7.74 -3.99 3.87
C ILE A 28 -6.36 -3.81 4.51
N VAL A 29 -5.70 -2.68 4.25
CA VAL A 29 -4.37 -2.39 4.81
C VAL A 29 -4.51 -1.90 6.25
N LEU A 30 -3.71 -2.46 7.16
CA LEU A 30 -3.36 -1.86 8.44
C LEU A 30 -1.95 -1.26 8.36
N ALA A 31 -1.79 0.00 8.74
CA ALA A 31 -0.50 0.68 8.87
C ALA A 31 -0.54 1.66 10.05
N GLY A 32 0.54 1.75 10.82
CA GLY A 32 0.60 2.67 11.97
C GLY A 32 -0.48 2.43 13.05
N GLY A 33 -1.06 1.23 13.12
CA GLY A 33 -2.17 0.92 14.03
C GLY A 33 -3.56 1.29 13.51
N GLU A 34 -3.68 1.79 12.29
CA GLU A 34 -4.94 2.22 11.69
C GLU A 34 -5.29 1.42 10.43
N THR A 35 -6.59 1.26 10.20
CA THR A 35 -7.15 0.62 9.00
C THR A 35 -7.28 1.65 7.87
N ALA A 36 -6.82 1.31 6.68
CA ALA A 36 -6.88 2.18 5.52
C ALA A 36 -8.34 2.35 5.03
N PRO A 37 -8.83 3.60 4.89
CA PRO A 37 -10.09 3.89 4.23
C PRO A 37 -9.94 3.89 2.69
N ILE A 38 -9.11 2.98 2.16
CA ILE A 38 -8.69 2.95 0.75
C ILE A 38 -8.96 1.55 0.19
N MET A 39 -9.63 1.51 -0.97
CA MET A 39 -9.99 0.26 -1.64
C MET A 39 -8.76 -0.52 -2.12
N ARG A 40 -8.87 -1.86 -2.11
CA ARG A 40 -7.81 -2.76 -2.61
C ARG A 40 -7.38 -2.48 -4.05
N ALA A 41 -8.32 -2.06 -4.90
CA ALA A 41 -8.05 -1.71 -6.29
C ALA A 41 -7.04 -0.55 -6.42
N THR A 42 -7.12 0.45 -5.54
CA THR A 42 -6.18 1.58 -5.53
C THR A 42 -4.76 1.11 -5.23
N TRP A 43 -4.58 0.23 -4.24
CA TRP A 43 -3.28 -0.38 -3.94
C TRP A 43 -2.77 -1.21 -5.11
N ASN A 44 -3.61 -2.04 -5.72
CA ASN A 44 -3.20 -2.82 -6.90
C ASN A 44 -2.72 -1.91 -8.04
N ALA A 45 -3.43 -0.81 -8.31
CA ALA A 45 -3.01 0.16 -9.32
C ALA A 45 -1.67 0.81 -8.96
N LEU A 46 -1.46 1.24 -7.71
CA LEU A 46 -0.17 1.80 -7.27
C LEU A 46 0.99 0.83 -7.40
N ARG A 47 0.75 -0.47 -7.15
CA ARG A 47 1.75 -1.54 -7.37
C ARG A 47 2.07 -1.66 -8.85
N ASP A 48 1.05 -1.68 -9.72
CA ASP A 48 1.25 -1.81 -11.16
C ASP A 48 1.98 -0.60 -11.76
N LEU A 49 1.88 0.56 -11.11
CA LEU A 49 2.66 1.76 -11.39
C LEU A 49 4.07 1.75 -10.79
N GLY A 50 4.43 0.72 -10.01
CA GLY A 50 5.75 0.57 -9.39
C GLY A 50 6.01 1.51 -8.21
N LEU A 51 4.96 2.11 -7.62
CA LEU A 51 5.08 3.09 -6.53
C LEU A 51 5.07 2.43 -5.14
N ILE A 52 4.55 1.22 -5.07
CA ILE A 52 4.55 0.37 -3.88
C ILE A 52 4.88 -1.07 -4.28
N GLU A 53 5.20 -1.89 -3.28
CA GLU A 53 5.46 -3.31 -3.46
C GLU A 53 4.59 -4.13 -2.51
N PHE A 54 4.06 -5.25 -3.00
CA PHE A 54 3.48 -6.28 -2.14
C PHE A 54 4.53 -7.36 -1.88
N TYR A 55 4.71 -7.75 -0.62
CA TYR A 55 5.73 -8.71 -0.24
C TYR A 55 5.25 -9.64 0.87
N ASN A 56 5.99 -10.74 1.09
CA ASN A 56 5.63 -11.81 2.02
C ASN A 56 4.18 -12.31 1.85
N PRO A 57 3.74 -12.68 0.63
CA PRO A 57 2.41 -13.23 0.44
C PRO A 57 2.31 -14.58 1.17
N ARG A 58 1.24 -14.79 1.94
CA ARG A 58 0.97 -16.11 2.50
C ARG A 58 0.39 -17.02 1.41
N PRO A 59 1.05 -18.14 1.05
CA PRO A 59 0.58 -19.02 -0.02
C PRO A 59 -0.73 -19.73 0.33
N ASP A 60 -1.01 -19.89 1.63
CA ASP A 60 -2.18 -20.59 2.16
C ASP A 60 -3.43 -19.69 2.31
N ARG A 61 -3.30 -18.36 2.18
CA ARG A 61 -4.43 -17.42 2.39
C ARG A 61 -4.40 -16.22 1.45
N LYS A 62 -5.55 -15.94 0.81
CA LYS A 62 -5.83 -14.62 0.24
C LYS A 62 -5.73 -13.56 1.35
N GLY A 63 -4.98 -12.50 1.12
CA GLY A 63 -5.09 -11.27 1.90
C GLY A 63 -4.05 -11.00 2.99
N ARG A 64 -3.03 -11.81 3.27
CA ARG A 64 -2.03 -11.48 4.34
C ARG A 64 -0.63 -11.07 3.85
N GLY A 65 -0.54 -10.60 2.62
CA GLY A 65 0.69 -9.95 2.16
C GLY A 65 0.94 -8.65 2.92
N ARG A 66 2.17 -8.18 2.90
CA ARG A 66 2.56 -6.84 3.36
C ARG A 66 2.65 -5.91 2.17
N ILE A 67 2.57 -4.62 2.44
CA ILE A 67 2.70 -3.54 1.48
C ILE A 67 3.78 -2.60 2.00
N ARG A 68 4.65 -2.11 1.11
CA ARG A 68 5.57 -1.02 1.43
C ARG A 68 5.69 -0.05 0.27
N ILE A 69 6.15 1.17 0.54
CA ILE A 69 6.54 2.12 -0.49
C ILE A 69 7.79 1.60 -1.22
N ALA A 70 7.76 1.68 -2.55
CA ALA A 70 8.89 1.25 -3.37
C ALA A 70 10.11 2.14 -3.10
N GLN A 71 11.31 1.55 -3.12
CA GLN A 71 12.56 2.25 -2.80
C GLN A 71 12.83 3.45 -3.74
N SER A 72 12.31 3.41 -4.98
CA SER A 72 12.34 4.51 -5.94
C SER A 72 11.55 5.76 -5.51
N GLN A 73 10.68 5.64 -4.50
CA GLN A 73 9.87 6.73 -3.95
C GLN A 73 10.32 7.22 -2.56
N ALA A 74 11.34 6.58 -1.96
CA ALA A 74 11.83 6.90 -0.62
C ALA A 74 12.91 8.00 -0.59
N ALA A 75 13.44 8.40 -1.76
CA ALA A 75 14.54 9.36 -1.89
C ALA A 75 14.10 10.83 -2.11
N GLY A 76 12.84 11.15 -1.82
CA GLY A 76 12.30 12.50 -1.95
C GLY A 76 11.99 13.12 -0.58
N VAL A 77 13.04 13.53 0.13
CA VAL A 77 12.99 14.49 1.25
C VAL A 77 13.90 15.65 0.90
#